data_AF-R7S3V9-F1
#
_entry.id   AF-R7S3V9-F1
#
_cell.length_a   1.000
_cell.length_b   1.000
_cell.length_c   1.000
_cell.angle_alpha   90.00
_cell.angle_beta   90.00
_cell.angle_gamma   90.00
#
_symmetry.space_group_name_H-M   'P 1'
#
loop_
_entity.id
_entity.type
_entity.pdbx_description
1 polymer ?
#
loop_
_entity_poly.entity_id
_entity_poly.type
_entity_poly.pdbx_seq_one_letter_code
_entity_poly.pdbx_strand_id
1 'polypeptide(L)'
;MPPTLDMHGLDNAQSRTTSAPPTAQHIRCDFVDTGCLVEELGLIDSHAWAPEGDGFADLSDLSDLTDSEDELPSGSVQTGTDSMQGLFKDKVELTKTRRSKNQRVRNQGRKRGRFDLHASSDQHLEVDHSVEAHAQANAQGSYVARSKVISLKPASPTLVGMGSGGSVSVFDHARRLVVYRETVISSTSTINECLLSAQQRLRSSGKPAFVKAGDKASRGPFDQYFFSLHRGSTRTPRMSASYKKNTDLAEELLQILEPVKRLVNATFRRKWPRLHQRYAAALDFIQQHVQGAKPLFGAFASFAINMDGVICDIHRDSQNFVTGICVVMPFGDFQPSAGACLVIEELGLSFEVAPGVAIYFPSALYNHYNTQLSQMGVRGSLVLWTGGTLIQWVDCGGRAKCEMPAEDRARYELSARDRLGEGLNLLYPDSLTVEY
;
A
#
# COMPACT_ATOMS: atom_id res chain seq x y z
N MET A 1 -28.96 -55.89 8.58
CA MET A 1 -28.73 -56.91 9.63
C MET A 1 -27.25 -56.88 9.99
N PRO A 2 -26.88 -56.65 11.26
CA PRO A 2 -25.50 -56.77 11.74
C PRO A 2 -25.26 -58.13 12.42
N PRO A 3 -24.00 -58.47 12.75
CA PRO A 3 -23.69 -59.16 14.00
C PRO A 3 -22.62 -58.38 14.78
N THR A 4 -22.94 -57.83 15.97
CA THR A 4 -22.90 -58.42 17.33
C THR A 4 -21.52 -58.37 17.99
N LEU A 5 -21.51 -57.64 19.12
CA LEU A 5 -20.51 -57.60 20.17
C LEU A 5 -20.21 -59.00 20.73
N ASP A 6 -18.98 -59.16 21.23
CA ASP A 6 -18.71 -60.09 22.32
C ASP A 6 -17.93 -59.37 23.44
N MET A 7 -18.33 -59.64 24.67
CA MET A 7 -17.90 -59.01 25.93
C MET A 7 -17.71 -60.11 26.97
N HIS A 8 -16.46 -60.39 27.33
CA HIS A 8 -16.02 -60.99 28.59
C HIS A 8 -14.62 -60.39 28.86
N GLY A 9 -14.24 -59.81 30.00
CA GLY A 9 -14.76 -59.87 31.37
C GLY A 9 -13.64 -60.32 32.31
N LEU A 10 -13.26 -59.43 33.24
CA LEU A 10 -12.59 -59.65 34.55
C LEU A 10 -11.07 -59.42 34.70
N ASP A 11 -10.76 -58.24 35.28
CA ASP A 11 -10.01 -57.97 36.53
C ASP A 11 -8.77 -58.80 36.91
N ASN A 12 -7.63 -58.11 37.08
CA ASN A 12 -7.05 -57.91 38.42
C ASN A 12 -5.88 -56.89 38.49
N ALA A 13 -6.07 -55.91 39.40
CA ALA A 13 -5.13 -55.32 40.36
C ALA A 13 -3.73 -54.78 39.96
N GLN A 14 -3.67 -53.44 39.94
CA GLN A 14 -2.79 -52.55 40.75
C GLN A 14 -1.28 -52.87 40.91
N SER A 15 -0.44 -51.98 40.37
CA SER A 15 0.65 -51.38 41.16
C SER A 15 0.83 -49.91 40.76
N ARG A 16 0.61 -48.99 41.71
CA ARG A 16 0.88 -47.56 41.59
C ARG A 16 2.35 -47.31 41.88
N THR A 17 3.07 -46.71 40.94
CA THR A 17 4.28 -45.94 41.22
C THR A 17 4.11 -44.56 40.61
N THR A 18 3.97 -43.58 41.49
CA THR A 18 3.89 -42.14 41.20
C THR A 18 5.27 -41.63 40.80
N SER A 19 5.47 -41.27 39.53
CA SER A 19 6.59 -40.43 39.10
C SER A 19 6.09 -39.02 38.80
N ALA A 20 6.65 -38.04 39.50
CA ALA A 20 6.38 -36.62 39.34
C ALA A 20 6.61 -36.15 37.88
N PRO A 21 5.88 -35.12 37.40
CA PRO A 21 6.08 -34.58 36.06
C PRO A 21 7.45 -33.89 35.97
N PRO A 22 8.15 -34.00 34.82
CA PRO A 22 9.45 -33.35 34.64
C PRO A 22 9.28 -31.83 34.68
N THR A 23 10.08 -31.22 35.55
CA THR A 23 10.31 -29.78 35.70
C THR A 23 10.56 -29.12 34.34
N ALA A 24 9.83 -28.02 34.12
CA ALA A 24 9.95 -27.14 32.96
C ALA A 24 11.42 -26.76 32.70
N GLN A 25 11.97 -27.25 31.61
CA GLN A 25 13.15 -26.64 31.02
C GLN A 25 12.71 -25.31 30.41
N HIS A 26 13.22 -24.22 30.96
CA HIS A 26 13.13 -22.89 30.40
C HIS A 26 13.68 -22.90 28.96
N ILE A 27 12.80 -22.93 27.98
CA ILE A 27 13.14 -22.51 26.62
C ILE A 27 13.15 -20.99 26.67
N ARG A 28 14.35 -20.40 26.63
CA ARG A 28 14.54 -18.99 26.30
C ARG A 28 14.01 -18.77 24.88
N CYS A 29 12.86 -18.13 24.75
CA CYS A 29 12.51 -17.45 23.51
C CYS A 29 13.32 -16.17 23.47
N ASP A 30 14.45 -16.20 22.78
CA ASP A 30 15.20 -15.00 22.44
C ASP A 30 14.35 -14.21 21.44
N PHE A 31 13.77 -13.10 21.91
CA PHE A 31 13.18 -12.08 21.05
C PHE A 31 14.31 -11.46 20.23
N VAL A 32 14.38 -11.78 18.95
CA VAL A 32 15.30 -11.11 18.03
C VAL A 32 14.64 -9.83 17.54
N ASP A 33 15.25 -8.71 17.94
CA ASP A 33 14.96 -7.35 17.54
C ASP A 33 14.93 -7.20 16.00
N THR A 34 14.04 -6.34 15.50
CA THR A 34 13.91 -6.00 14.07
C THR A 34 15.21 -5.48 13.43
N GLY A 35 16.18 -5.06 14.25
CA GLY A 35 17.54 -4.71 13.82
C GLY A 35 18.36 -5.85 13.20
N CYS A 36 17.98 -7.12 13.39
CA CYS A 36 18.74 -8.28 12.90
C CYS A 36 18.44 -8.65 11.42
N LEU A 37 17.50 -7.97 10.76
CA LEU A 37 17.10 -8.29 9.38
C LEU A 37 18.18 -8.07 8.33
N VAL A 38 19.15 -7.19 8.59
CA VAL A 38 20.13 -6.76 7.59
C VAL A 38 21.30 -7.74 7.50
N GLU A 39 21.72 -8.33 8.63
CA GLU A 39 22.80 -9.30 8.69
C GLU A 39 22.36 -10.70 8.22
N GLU A 40 21.14 -11.15 8.52
CA GLU A 40 20.63 -12.45 8.05
C GLU A 40 20.23 -12.45 6.55
N LEU A 41 19.89 -11.30 5.96
CA LEU A 41 19.42 -11.21 4.57
C LEU A 41 20.48 -10.76 3.55
N GLY A 42 21.74 -10.55 3.99
CA GLY A 42 22.85 -10.15 3.12
C GLY A 42 22.50 -8.93 2.24
N LEU A 43 21.87 -7.91 2.84
CA LEU A 43 21.24 -6.85 2.07
C LEU A 43 22.24 -5.92 1.37
N ILE A 44 23.52 -5.86 1.79
CA ILE A 44 24.58 -5.07 1.15
C ILE A 44 25.96 -5.71 1.45
N ASP A 45 26.74 -6.05 0.41
CA ASP A 45 28.20 -6.18 0.55
C ASP A 45 28.79 -4.77 0.35
N SER A 46 29.39 -4.21 1.40
CA SER A 46 29.93 -2.84 1.39
C SER A 46 31.13 -2.66 0.44
N HIS A 47 31.48 -3.67 -0.36
CA HIS A 47 32.62 -3.64 -1.27
C HIS A 47 32.28 -3.83 -2.76
N ALA A 48 31.00 -3.90 -3.15
CA ALA A 48 30.60 -4.18 -4.52
C ALA A 48 29.84 -3.05 -5.22
N TRP A 49 30.21 -1.77 -5.00
CA TRP A 49 29.88 -0.71 -5.96
C TRP A 49 30.80 0.50 -5.78
N ALA A 50 31.99 0.45 -6.40
CA ALA A 50 32.77 1.64 -6.71
C ALA A 50 32.63 1.86 -8.23
N PRO A 51 32.09 3.00 -8.71
CA PRO A 51 32.31 3.37 -10.09
C PRO A 51 33.80 3.73 -10.20
N GLU A 52 34.54 2.97 -11.02
CA GLU A 52 35.89 3.34 -11.40
C GLU A 52 35.84 4.75 -12.01
N GLY A 53 36.48 5.70 -11.33
CA GLY A 53 36.84 6.97 -11.91
C GLY A 53 38.13 6.79 -12.71
N ASP A 54 38.19 7.44 -13.86
CA ASP A 54 39.38 8.17 -14.33
C ASP A 54 38.98 9.06 -15.52
N GLY A 55 39.60 10.23 -15.61
CA GLY A 55 39.49 11.10 -16.79
C GLY A 55 39.05 12.54 -16.55
N PHE A 56 39.69 13.26 -15.63
CA PHE A 56 39.71 14.72 -15.66
C PHE A 56 40.56 15.16 -16.87
N ALA A 57 39.96 15.79 -17.87
CA ALA A 57 40.67 16.53 -18.90
C ALA A 57 40.05 17.93 -19.00
N ASP A 58 40.85 18.87 -18.49
CA ASP A 58 40.77 20.31 -18.66
C ASP A 58 40.89 20.67 -20.15
N LEU A 59 39.92 21.41 -20.69
CA LEU A 59 40.04 22.18 -21.93
C LEU A 59 39.12 23.40 -21.86
N SER A 60 39.66 24.48 -21.29
CA SER A 60 39.48 25.83 -21.84
C SER A 60 39.95 25.88 -23.30
N ASP A 61 39.33 26.76 -24.08
CA ASP A 61 39.53 27.05 -25.52
C ASP A 61 38.81 26.13 -26.51
N LEU A 62 37.76 26.68 -27.13
CA LEU A 62 37.68 26.83 -28.58
C LEU A 62 36.52 27.79 -28.92
N SER A 63 36.90 29.04 -29.15
CA SER A 63 36.14 30.02 -29.93
C SER A 63 36.15 29.66 -31.42
N ASP A 64 35.16 30.19 -32.12
CA ASP A 64 35.03 30.29 -33.58
C ASP A 64 34.71 29.01 -34.36
N LEU A 65 33.52 28.99 -34.98
CA LEU A 65 33.38 28.97 -36.43
C LEU A 65 31.94 29.34 -36.82
N THR A 66 31.85 30.32 -37.71
CA THR A 66 30.67 30.98 -38.26
C THR A 66 30.11 30.26 -39.51
N ASP A 67 28.86 30.63 -39.82
CA ASP A 67 28.17 30.68 -41.13
C ASP A 67 27.81 29.39 -41.90
N SER A 68 26.51 29.23 -42.16
CA SER A 68 25.94 29.57 -43.48
C SER A 68 24.41 29.48 -43.48
N GLU A 69 23.78 30.55 -43.95
CA GLU A 69 22.36 30.73 -44.26
C GLU A 69 21.89 29.83 -45.43
N ASP A 70 20.58 29.53 -45.51
CA ASP A 70 19.82 29.69 -46.77
C ASP A 70 18.29 29.59 -46.57
N GLU A 71 17.66 30.72 -46.90
CA GLU A 71 16.38 30.99 -47.60
C GLU A 71 14.97 30.59 -47.08
N LEU A 72 14.19 31.68 -46.88
CA LEU A 72 12.73 31.87 -46.87
C LEU A 72 12.12 31.72 -48.28
N PRO A 73 10.77 31.60 -48.48
CA PRO A 73 9.79 32.72 -48.38
C PRO A 73 8.40 32.25 -47.87
N SER A 74 7.37 33.03 -47.54
CA SER A 74 7.03 34.45 -47.43
C SER A 74 5.57 34.47 -46.93
N GLY A 75 5.13 35.48 -46.16
CA GLY A 75 3.71 35.62 -45.82
C GLY A 75 3.43 36.72 -44.81
N SER A 76 3.55 37.96 -45.24
CA SER A 76 3.21 39.20 -44.52
C SER A 76 1.69 39.42 -44.40
N VAL A 77 1.21 39.84 -43.23
CA VAL A 77 0.19 40.92 -43.08
C VAL A 77 0.41 41.64 -41.73
N GLN A 78 0.97 42.85 -41.82
CA GLN A 78 0.88 43.98 -40.87
C GLN A 78 -0.55 44.57 -40.91
N THR A 79 -1.15 45.30 -39.97
CA THR A 79 -0.77 46.20 -38.86
C THR A 79 -2.02 46.32 -37.96
N GLY A 80 -1.90 46.72 -36.69
CA GLY A 80 -2.23 48.10 -36.34
C GLY A 80 -2.68 48.25 -34.89
N THR A 81 -1.98 49.12 -34.18
CA THR A 81 -2.26 49.63 -32.84
C THR A 81 -3.46 50.60 -32.87
N ASP A 82 -4.22 50.68 -31.78
CA ASP A 82 -4.32 51.92 -30.99
C ASP A 82 -5.31 51.82 -29.82
N SER A 83 -4.89 52.50 -28.75
CA SER A 83 -5.61 52.77 -27.50
C SER A 83 -6.78 53.73 -27.69
N MET A 84 -7.84 53.62 -26.89
CA MET A 84 -8.40 54.76 -26.11
C MET A 84 -9.57 54.35 -25.18
N GLN A 85 -9.44 54.77 -23.92
CA GLN A 85 -10.43 55.44 -23.05
C GLN A 85 -11.79 54.78 -22.72
N GLY A 86 -11.96 54.48 -21.41
CA GLY A 86 -12.89 55.23 -20.53
C GLY A 86 -14.37 54.82 -20.43
N LEU A 87 -14.91 54.93 -19.20
CA LEU A 87 -16.32 54.82 -18.74
C LEU A 87 -16.77 53.37 -18.49
N PHE A 88 -17.18 52.94 -17.29
CA PHE A 88 -18.31 53.47 -16.53
C PHE A 88 -18.13 53.29 -15.00
N LYS A 89 -18.58 54.32 -14.26
CA LYS A 89 -18.83 54.30 -12.82
C LYS A 89 -20.34 54.27 -12.56
N ASP A 90 -20.67 53.64 -11.42
CA ASP A 90 -21.76 53.95 -10.48
C ASP A 90 -23.10 53.17 -10.51
N LYS A 91 -23.26 52.46 -9.37
CA LYS A 91 -24.40 52.39 -8.44
C LYS A 91 -25.66 51.62 -8.83
N VAL A 92 -25.96 50.58 -8.03
CA VAL A 92 -27.10 50.58 -7.07
C VAL A 92 -26.72 49.77 -5.82
N GLU A 93 -26.96 50.38 -4.66
CA GLU A 93 -26.75 49.88 -3.31
C GLU A 93 -28.07 49.34 -2.71
N LEU A 94 -27.95 48.58 -1.61
CA LEU A 94 -28.94 48.29 -0.56
C LEU A 94 -29.87 47.08 -0.72
N THR A 95 -29.56 46.03 0.04
CA THR A 95 -30.41 45.59 1.18
C THR A 95 -29.60 44.76 2.19
N LYS A 96 -29.27 45.39 3.33
CA LYS A 96 -28.96 44.71 4.61
C LYS A 96 -30.31 44.31 5.22
N THR A 97 -30.55 43.13 5.78
CA THR A 97 -30.32 42.82 7.21
C THR A 97 -30.92 41.44 7.53
N ARG A 98 -30.13 40.53 8.13
CA ARG A 98 -30.54 39.61 9.21
C ARG A 98 -29.35 38.73 9.64
N ARG A 99 -28.60 39.21 10.63
CA ARG A 99 -27.72 38.40 11.47
C ARG A 99 -27.98 38.78 12.93
N SER A 100 -28.76 37.96 13.63
CA SER A 100 -28.74 37.82 15.09
C SER A 100 -28.23 36.40 15.37
N LYS A 101 -27.04 36.22 15.95
CA LYS A 101 -26.77 36.18 17.40
C LYS A 101 -27.74 35.29 18.18
N ASN A 102 -27.26 34.08 18.50
CA ASN A 102 -27.45 33.31 19.74
C ASN A 102 -26.64 32.00 19.56
N GLN A 103 -25.90 31.43 20.50
CA GLN A 103 -25.64 31.75 21.90
C GLN A 103 -24.40 30.95 22.32
N ARG A 104 -23.54 31.60 23.11
CA ARG A 104 -22.45 30.96 23.86
C ARG A 104 -23.02 29.89 24.80
N VAL A 105 -22.45 28.69 24.77
CA VAL A 105 -22.39 27.82 25.95
C VAL A 105 -20.91 27.55 26.23
N ARG A 106 -20.45 28.03 27.38
CA ARG A 106 -19.12 27.79 27.92
C ARG A 106 -19.25 26.79 29.07
N ASN A 107 -18.28 25.87 29.11
CA ASN A 107 -17.80 25.07 30.23
C ASN A 107 -18.68 23.92 30.72
N GLN A 108 -18.14 22.70 30.62
CA GLN A 108 -17.40 22.11 31.74
C GLN A 108 -16.32 21.15 31.23
N GLY A 109 -15.12 21.29 31.78
CA GLY A 109 -13.92 20.61 31.32
C GLY A 109 -13.95 19.11 31.59
N ARG A 110 -13.89 18.31 30.53
CA ARG A 110 -13.28 16.98 30.59
C ARG A 110 -11.80 17.18 30.27
N LYS A 111 -10.93 16.91 31.24
CA LYS A 111 -9.48 16.85 31.04
C LYS A 111 -9.23 15.95 29.83
N ARG A 112 -8.74 16.56 28.75
CA ARG A 112 -8.36 15.88 27.50
C ARG A 112 -7.07 15.13 27.79
N GLY A 113 -7.13 13.80 27.75
CA GLY A 113 -5.92 13.00 27.62
C GLY A 113 -5.36 13.25 26.22
N ARG A 114 -4.42 14.19 26.10
CA ARG A 114 -3.50 14.23 24.98
C ARG A 114 -2.53 13.07 25.23
N PHE A 115 -2.78 11.93 24.62
CA PHE A 115 -1.74 10.92 24.50
C PHE A 115 -0.76 11.43 23.45
N ASP A 116 0.16 12.31 23.85
CA ASP A 116 1.42 12.47 23.13
C ASP A 116 2.18 11.15 23.38
N LEU A 117 1.92 10.14 22.54
CA LEU A 117 2.70 8.91 22.51
C LEU A 117 4.07 9.26 21.94
N HIS A 118 4.92 9.85 22.78
CA HIS A 118 6.36 9.91 22.55
C HIS A 118 6.93 8.50 22.70
N ALA A 119 6.70 7.64 21.71
CA ALA A 119 7.15 6.25 21.76
C ALA A 119 8.60 6.14 21.30
N SER A 120 9.45 5.70 22.23
CA SER A 120 10.81 5.23 21.99
C SER A 120 10.85 3.73 21.63
N SER A 121 9.70 3.08 21.40
CA SER A 121 9.52 1.63 21.30
C SER A 121 8.41 1.26 20.31
N ASP A 122 8.41 -0.01 19.86
CA ASP A 122 7.31 -0.58 19.07
C ASP A 122 5.94 -0.37 19.73
N GLN A 123 4.94 -0.02 18.93
CA GLN A 123 3.58 0.26 19.40
C GLN A 123 2.61 -0.83 18.97
N HIS A 124 1.78 -1.29 19.92
CA HIS A 124 0.65 -2.17 19.67
C HIS A 124 -0.64 -1.41 20.01
N LEU A 125 -1.50 -1.24 19.01
CA LEU A 125 -2.78 -0.55 19.14
C LEU A 125 -3.91 -1.54 18.90
N GLU A 126 -4.92 -1.51 19.76
CA GLU A 126 -6.18 -2.23 19.55
C GLU A 126 -7.28 -1.23 19.22
N VAL A 127 -8.06 -1.53 18.19
CA VAL A 127 -9.21 -0.70 17.77
C VAL A 127 -10.49 -1.51 17.89
N ASP A 128 -11.54 -0.90 18.44
CA ASP A 128 -12.89 -1.49 18.56
C ASP A 128 -13.64 -1.54 17.20
N HIS A 129 -12.89 -1.57 16.11
CA HIS A 129 -13.42 -1.57 14.76
C HIS A 129 -13.58 -3.02 14.28
N SER A 130 -14.79 -3.44 13.94
CA SER A 130 -15.03 -4.76 13.34
C SER A 130 -14.72 -4.76 11.85
N VAL A 131 -13.53 -5.25 11.48
CA VAL A 131 -13.13 -5.46 10.07
C VAL A 131 -14.08 -6.40 9.34
N GLU A 132 -14.61 -7.40 10.02
CA GLU A 132 -15.59 -8.32 9.45
C GLU A 132 -16.89 -7.63 9.03
N ALA A 133 -17.54 -6.92 9.95
CA ALA A 133 -18.72 -6.11 9.64
C ALA A 133 -18.46 -5.15 8.48
N HIS A 134 -17.28 -4.51 8.46
CA HIS A 134 -16.90 -3.60 7.39
C HIS A 134 -16.70 -4.32 6.05
N ALA A 135 -16.05 -5.47 6.05
CA ALA A 135 -15.84 -6.31 4.88
C ALA A 135 -17.17 -6.82 4.31
N GLN A 136 -18.07 -7.30 5.18
CA GLN A 136 -19.40 -7.79 4.78
C GLN A 136 -20.24 -6.66 4.15
N ALA A 137 -20.22 -5.47 4.76
CA ALA A 137 -20.93 -4.30 4.23
C ALA A 137 -20.37 -3.86 2.87
N ASN A 138 -19.04 -3.79 2.75
CA ASN A 138 -18.36 -3.22 1.59
C ASN A 138 -18.29 -4.14 0.39
N ALA A 139 -18.06 -5.44 0.61
CA ALA A 139 -17.85 -6.37 -0.49
C ALA A 139 -19.07 -7.22 -0.81
N GLN A 140 -20.07 -7.28 0.09
CA GLN A 140 -21.22 -8.18 -0.06
C GLN A 140 -20.79 -9.63 -0.38
N GLY A 141 -19.62 -10.04 0.13
CA GLY A 141 -18.97 -11.33 -0.13
C GLY A 141 -18.30 -11.50 -1.52
N SER A 142 -18.11 -10.42 -2.27
CA SER A 142 -17.23 -10.38 -3.44
C SER A 142 -15.76 -10.22 -3.03
N TYR A 143 -14.83 -10.46 -3.97
CA TYR A 143 -13.42 -10.10 -3.79
C TYR A 143 -13.09 -8.65 -4.11
N VAL A 144 -14.08 -7.91 -4.60
CA VAL A 144 -14.01 -6.50 -4.96
C VAL A 144 -15.00 -5.75 -4.06
N ALA A 145 -14.53 -4.71 -3.39
CA ALA A 145 -15.40 -3.85 -2.58
C ALA A 145 -16.24 -2.91 -3.46
N ARG A 146 -17.27 -2.29 -2.89
CA ARG A 146 -18.01 -1.22 -3.56
C ARG A 146 -17.09 0.00 -3.78
N SER A 147 -17.17 0.58 -4.98
CA SER A 147 -16.41 1.79 -5.35
C SER A 147 -16.90 3.07 -4.68
N LYS A 148 -18.12 3.08 -4.11
CA LYS A 148 -18.67 4.26 -3.46
C LYS A 148 -17.99 4.49 -2.11
N VAL A 149 -17.30 5.62 -2.00
CA VAL A 149 -16.70 6.10 -0.75
C VAL A 149 -17.83 6.61 0.16
N ILE A 150 -18.02 5.94 1.30
CA ILE A 150 -18.84 6.45 2.40
C ILE A 150 -17.86 6.87 3.47
N SER A 151 -17.55 8.17 3.51
CA SER A 151 -16.65 8.73 4.51
C SER A 151 -17.29 8.62 5.89
N LEU A 152 -16.57 8.00 6.82
CA LEU A 152 -16.92 7.95 8.24
C LEU A 152 -16.09 8.98 9.04
N LYS A 153 -15.40 9.89 8.34
CA LYS A 153 -14.36 10.79 8.84
C LYS A 153 -14.59 11.19 10.30
N PRO A 154 -13.79 10.66 11.23
CA PRO A 154 -13.86 11.13 12.60
C PRO A 154 -13.46 12.61 12.64
N ALA A 155 -14.07 13.36 13.56
CA ALA A 155 -13.87 14.81 13.65
C ALA A 155 -12.40 15.22 13.77
N SER A 156 -11.54 14.34 14.32
CA SER A 156 -10.08 14.45 14.29
C SER A 156 -9.45 13.06 14.46
N PRO A 157 -8.78 12.49 13.45
CA PRO A 157 -8.10 11.21 13.61
C PRO A 157 -6.95 11.34 14.62
N THR A 158 -6.70 10.27 15.38
CA THR A 158 -5.59 10.18 16.32
C THR A 158 -4.29 10.04 15.55
N LEU A 159 -3.34 10.95 15.81
CA LEU A 159 -2.02 10.92 15.18
C LEU A 159 -1.15 9.83 15.82
N VAL A 160 -0.60 8.96 14.98
CA VAL A 160 0.43 7.99 15.30
C VAL A 160 1.73 8.49 14.67
N GLY A 161 2.52 9.22 15.44
CA GLY A 161 3.77 9.83 14.98
C GLY A 161 4.87 8.82 14.69
N MET A 162 5.93 9.25 14.00
CA MET A 162 7.14 8.42 13.82
C MET A 162 7.93 8.28 15.13
N GLY A 163 7.93 9.29 16.00
CA GLY A 163 8.67 9.25 17.28
C GLY A 163 10.16 8.94 17.06
N SER A 164 10.69 7.94 17.78
CA SER A 164 12.06 7.45 17.57
C SER A 164 12.23 6.52 16.36
N GLY A 165 11.17 6.30 15.57
CA GLY A 165 11.18 5.41 14.42
C GLY A 165 10.64 4.00 14.69
N GLY A 166 9.99 3.72 15.82
CA GLY A 166 9.44 2.39 16.12
C GLY A 166 8.30 1.95 15.20
N SER A 167 8.13 0.62 15.09
CA SER A 167 7.07 0.02 14.30
C SER A 167 5.71 0.20 14.97
N VAL A 168 4.64 0.06 14.20
CA VAL A 168 3.26 0.12 14.72
C VAL A 168 2.50 -1.08 14.20
N SER A 169 1.88 -1.83 15.11
CA SER A 169 0.94 -2.90 14.80
C SER A 169 -0.45 -2.52 15.29
N VAL A 170 -1.44 -2.51 14.39
CA VAL A 170 -2.84 -2.25 14.74
C VAL A 170 -3.64 -3.53 14.58
N PHE A 171 -4.28 -3.95 15.66
CA PHE A 171 -5.15 -5.12 15.72
C PHE A 171 -6.60 -4.69 15.83
N ASP A 172 -7.49 -5.42 15.15
CA ASP A 172 -8.91 -5.28 15.41
C ASP A 172 -9.37 -6.05 16.66
N HIS A 173 -10.65 -5.92 17.03
CA HIS A 173 -11.21 -6.61 18.19
C HIS A 173 -11.11 -8.14 18.12
N ALA A 174 -10.97 -8.71 16.91
CA ALA A 174 -10.78 -10.13 16.69
C ALA A 174 -9.29 -10.52 16.68
N ARG A 175 -8.38 -9.61 17.05
CA ARG A 175 -6.92 -9.81 17.07
C ARG A 175 -6.31 -10.09 15.69
N ARG A 176 -6.96 -9.68 14.61
CA ARG A 176 -6.37 -9.70 13.27
C ARG A 176 -5.45 -8.50 13.12
N LEU A 177 -4.24 -8.70 12.55
CA LEU A 177 -3.33 -7.61 12.26
C LEU A 177 -3.83 -6.88 10.99
N VAL A 178 -4.26 -5.63 11.13
CA VAL A 178 -4.95 -4.89 10.06
C VAL A 178 -4.14 -3.70 9.55
N VAL A 179 -3.21 -3.17 10.36
CA VAL A 179 -2.20 -2.22 9.88
C VAL A 179 -0.86 -2.59 10.48
N TYR A 180 0.18 -2.54 9.66
CA TYR A 180 1.56 -2.58 10.14
C TYR A 180 2.36 -1.45 9.49
N ARG A 181 3.05 -0.63 10.28
CA ARG A 181 4.06 0.33 9.81
C ARG A 181 5.43 -0.16 10.27
N GLU A 182 6.40 -0.22 9.36
CA GLU A 182 7.74 -0.67 9.70
C GLU A 182 8.50 0.32 10.59
N THR A 183 9.55 -0.19 11.23
CA THR A 183 10.55 0.59 11.96
C THR A 183 11.48 1.31 10.98
N VAL A 184 11.96 2.49 11.37
CA VAL A 184 13.12 3.13 10.75
C VAL A 184 14.37 2.37 11.19
N ILE A 185 15.02 1.72 10.24
CA ILE A 185 16.27 0.97 10.45
C ILE A 185 17.43 1.66 9.74
N SER A 186 18.66 1.20 9.98
CA SER A 186 19.86 1.75 9.34
C SER A 186 19.79 1.74 7.81
N SER A 187 19.13 0.74 7.21
CA SER A 187 18.95 0.65 5.76
C SER A 187 17.80 1.48 5.20
N THR A 188 17.02 2.19 6.02
CA THR A 188 15.89 3.00 5.54
C THR A 188 16.34 4.10 4.57
N SER A 189 17.52 4.70 4.77
CA SER A 189 18.10 5.65 3.81
C SER A 189 18.43 4.98 2.48
N THR A 190 19.04 3.81 2.49
CA THR A 190 19.34 3.04 1.26
C THR A 190 18.07 2.64 0.51
N ILE A 191 17.00 2.26 1.23
CA ILE A 191 15.70 1.98 0.61
C ILE A 191 15.12 3.25 -0.05
N ASN A 192 15.22 4.40 0.60
CA ASN A 192 14.81 5.68 0.03
C ASN A 192 15.64 6.03 -1.23
N GLU A 193 16.95 5.79 -1.20
CA GLU A 193 17.85 5.97 -2.34
C GLU A 193 17.48 5.07 -3.52
N CYS A 194 17.20 3.78 -3.29
CA CYS A 194 16.72 2.88 -4.35
C CYS A 194 15.44 3.40 -5.02
N LEU A 195 14.50 3.94 -4.24
CA LEU A 195 13.25 4.51 -4.75
C LEU A 195 13.51 5.80 -5.55
N LEU A 196 14.44 6.64 -5.09
CA LEU A 196 14.90 7.82 -5.82
C LEU A 196 15.60 7.46 -7.13
N SER A 197 16.41 6.38 -7.16
CA SER A 197 17.01 5.87 -8.40
C SER A 197 15.94 5.38 -9.38
N ALA A 198 14.91 4.68 -8.91
CA ALA A 198 13.79 4.29 -9.75
C ALA A 198 13.02 5.51 -10.28
N GLN A 199 12.84 6.54 -9.45
CA GLN A 199 12.25 7.82 -9.85
C GLN A 199 13.09 8.50 -10.96
N GLN A 200 14.40 8.60 -10.76
CA GLN A 200 15.32 9.18 -11.74
C GLN A 200 15.29 8.41 -13.05
N ARG A 201 15.26 7.08 -12.99
CA ARG A 201 15.19 6.22 -14.17
C ARG A 201 13.90 6.43 -14.97
N LEU A 202 12.78 6.62 -14.29
CA LEU A 202 11.52 6.99 -14.94
C LEU A 202 11.62 8.34 -15.65
N ARG A 203 12.20 9.36 -14.99
CA ARG A 203 12.39 10.69 -15.60
C ARG A 203 13.28 10.62 -16.84
N SER A 204 14.43 9.94 -16.76
CA SER A 204 15.37 9.84 -17.87
C SER A 204 14.83 9.01 -19.04
N SER A 205 13.84 8.15 -18.80
CA SER A 205 13.24 7.32 -19.85
C SER A 205 12.50 8.12 -20.92
N GLY A 206 12.04 9.33 -20.60
CA GLY A 206 11.14 10.12 -21.45
C GLY A 206 9.78 9.46 -21.73
N LYS A 207 9.48 8.31 -21.11
CA LYS A 207 8.20 7.60 -21.28
C LYS A 207 7.11 8.35 -20.51
N PRO A 208 5.91 8.52 -21.07
CA PRO A 208 4.84 9.22 -20.38
C PRO A 208 4.29 8.39 -19.22
N ALA A 209 3.88 9.07 -18.15
CA ALA A 209 3.09 8.47 -17.09
C ALA A 209 1.76 7.90 -17.62
N PHE A 210 1.23 6.88 -16.95
CA PHE A 210 -0.07 6.29 -17.27
C PHE A 210 -1.22 7.24 -16.94
N VAL A 211 -1.12 7.94 -15.81
CA VAL A 211 -1.94 9.10 -15.47
C VAL A 211 -0.98 10.28 -15.34
N LYS A 212 -1.26 11.39 -16.01
CA LYS A 212 -0.46 12.60 -15.89
C LYS A 212 -1.03 13.55 -14.85
N ALA A 213 -0.16 14.29 -14.17
CA ALA A 213 -0.58 15.42 -13.37
C ALA A 213 -1.40 16.41 -14.23
N GLY A 214 -2.58 16.79 -13.73
CA GLY A 214 -3.52 17.64 -14.46
C GLY A 214 -4.60 16.89 -15.25
N ASP A 215 -4.45 15.57 -15.47
CA ASP A 215 -5.58 14.74 -15.91
C ASP A 215 -6.64 14.69 -14.81
N LYS A 216 -7.90 14.36 -15.16
CA LYS A 216 -8.94 13.99 -14.18
C LYS A 216 -8.56 12.66 -13.52
N ALA A 217 -7.62 12.71 -12.58
CA ALA A 217 -7.19 11.58 -11.79
C ALA A 217 -8.08 11.46 -10.54
N SER A 218 -8.64 10.28 -10.30
CA SER A 218 -9.51 10.04 -9.13
C SER A 218 -8.78 10.07 -7.79
N ARG A 219 -7.44 10.09 -7.81
CA ARG A 219 -6.58 9.99 -6.63
C ARG A 219 -5.81 11.26 -6.33
N GLY A 220 -5.80 12.27 -7.21
CA GLY A 220 -5.02 13.50 -7.01
C GLY A 220 -4.06 13.81 -8.17
N PRO A 221 -3.49 15.02 -8.20
CA PRO A 221 -2.80 15.58 -9.37
C PRO A 221 -1.31 15.24 -9.39
N PHE A 222 -0.97 13.98 -9.62
CA PHE A 222 0.42 13.52 -9.72
C PHE A 222 0.60 12.46 -10.82
N ASP A 223 1.81 12.37 -11.35
CA ASP A 223 2.17 11.38 -12.36
C ASP A 223 2.21 9.98 -11.75
N GLN A 224 1.63 9.01 -12.45
CA GLN A 224 1.55 7.61 -12.00
C GLN A 224 2.10 6.67 -13.07
N TYR A 225 3.17 5.95 -12.73
CA TYR A 225 3.71 4.87 -13.55
C TYR A 225 3.24 3.55 -13.00
N PHE A 226 2.45 2.83 -13.80
CA PHE A 226 1.71 1.66 -13.35
C PHE A 226 2.15 0.40 -14.09
N PHE A 227 2.38 -0.68 -13.36
CA PHE A 227 2.68 -2.01 -13.91
C PHE A 227 1.87 -3.07 -13.15
N SER A 228 1.13 -3.93 -13.87
CA SER A 228 0.32 -4.97 -13.22
C SER A 228 0.27 -6.26 -14.01
N LEU A 229 0.17 -7.37 -13.30
CA LEU A 229 -0.41 -8.61 -13.78
C LEU A 229 -1.90 -8.59 -13.45
N HIS A 230 -2.73 -8.55 -14.50
CA HIS A 230 -4.19 -8.48 -14.46
C HIS A 230 -4.78 -7.14 -13.99
N ARG A 231 -5.99 -6.85 -14.47
CA ARG A 231 -6.86 -5.75 -14.02
C ARG A 231 -8.30 -6.23 -14.04
N GLY A 232 -9.16 -5.68 -13.19
CA GLY A 232 -10.58 -6.10 -13.08
C GLY A 232 -11.39 -6.00 -14.37
N SER A 233 -10.95 -5.18 -15.34
CA SER A 233 -11.58 -5.08 -16.66
C SER A 233 -11.18 -6.19 -17.65
N THR A 234 -10.26 -7.09 -17.28
CA THR A 234 -9.78 -8.17 -18.16
C THR A 234 -10.38 -9.51 -17.76
N ARG A 235 -10.78 -10.32 -18.75
CA ARG A 235 -11.39 -11.65 -18.51
C ARG A 235 -10.36 -12.65 -17.98
N THR A 236 -9.18 -12.67 -18.60
CA THR A 236 -8.07 -13.56 -18.25
C THR A 236 -6.87 -12.73 -17.76
N PRO A 237 -6.10 -13.20 -16.77
CA PRO A 237 -4.84 -12.56 -16.39
C PRO A 237 -3.95 -12.31 -17.59
N ARG A 238 -3.33 -11.12 -17.61
CA ARG A 238 -2.33 -10.72 -18.59
C ARG A 238 -1.56 -9.53 -18.06
N MET A 239 -0.31 -9.38 -18.48
CA MET A 239 0.46 -8.18 -18.20
C MET A 239 -0.24 -6.93 -18.74
N SER A 240 -0.19 -5.84 -17.98
CA SER A 240 -0.82 -4.57 -18.34
C SER A 240 -0.24 -4.02 -19.65
N ALA A 241 -1.03 -3.21 -20.37
CA ALA A 241 -0.55 -2.57 -21.59
C ALA A 241 0.66 -1.66 -21.32
N SER A 242 0.71 -1.04 -20.13
CA SER A 242 1.84 -0.23 -19.67
C SER A 242 3.12 -1.05 -19.56
N TYR A 243 3.03 -2.26 -18.97
CA TYR A 243 4.15 -3.19 -18.90
C TYR A 243 4.58 -3.62 -20.29
N LYS A 244 3.65 -4.12 -21.12
CA LYS A 244 3.98 -4.64 -22.46
C LYS A 244 4.61 -3.60 -23.39
N LYS A 245 4.23 -2.33 -23.28
CA LYS A 245 4.80 -1.23 -24.08
C LYS A 245 6.17 -0.76 -23.59
N ASN A 246 6.49 -1.04 -22.34
CA ASN A 246 7.70 -0.55 -21.67
C ASN A 246 8.38 -1.70 -20.91
N THR A 247 8.47 -2.88 -21.52
CA THR A 247 8.96 -4.10 -20.84
C THR A 247 10.36 -3.87 -20.29
N ASP A 248 11.30 -3.37 -21.11
CA ASP A 248 12.68 -3.13 -20.69
C ASP A 248 12.76 -2.18 -19.49
N LEU A 249 12.04 -1.05 -19.56
CA LEU A 249 11.94 -0.11 -18.43
C LEU A 249 11.33 -0.76 -17.18
N ALA A 250 10.27 -1.56 -17.34
CA ALA A 250 9.67 -2.25 -16.21
C ALA A 250 10.64 -3.24 -15.56
N GLU A 251 11.42 -3.98 -16.36
CA GLU A 251 12.42 -4.92 -15.89
C GLU A 251 13.60 -4.21 -15.19
N GLU A 252 14.10 -3.11 -15.76
CA GLU A 252 15.13 -2.28 -15.13
C GLU A 252 14.64 -1.71 -13.79
N LEU A 253 13.39 -1.24 -13.71
CA LEU A 253 12.81 -0.77 -12.44
C LEU A 253 12.70 -1.90 -11.42
N LEU A 254 12.32 -3.11 -11.82
CA LEU A 254 12.28 -4.26 -10.93
C LEU A 254 13.68 -4.63 -10.40
N GLN A 255 14.73 -4.47 -11.20
CA GLN A 255 16.12 -4.66 -10.77
C GLN A 255 16.55 -3.60 -9.75
N ILE A 256 16.29 -2.32 -10.05
CA ILE A 256 16.59 -1.20 -9.12
C ILE A 256 15.85 -1.40 -7.79
N LEU A 257 14.61 -1.88 -7.84
CA LEU A 257 13.76 -2.06 -6.67
C LEU A 257 13.94 -3.42 -5.97
N GLU A 258 14.88 -4.27 -6.38
CA GLU A 258 15.06 -5.59 -5.76
C GLU A 258 15.32 -5.53 -4.24
N PRO A 259 16.13 -4.59 -3.69
CA PRO A 259 16.25 -4.43 -2.23
C PRO A 259 14.92 -4.13 -1.54
N VAL A 260 14.12 -3.24 -2.15
CA VAL A 260 12.78 -2.87 -1.66
C VAL A 260 11.83 -4.08 -1.71
N LYS A 261 11.90 -4.85 -2.79
CA LYS A 261 11.12 -6.09 -2.99
C LYS A 261 11.46 -7.15 -1.95
N ARG A 262 12.75 -7.35 -1.65
CA ARG A 262 13.19 -8.28 -0.61
C ARG A 262 12.64 -7.87 0.76
N LEU A 263 12.82 -6.61 1.15
CA LEU A 263 12.32 -6.07 2.43
C LEU A 263 10.81 -6.29 2.57
N VAL A 264 10.04 -5.83 1.58
CA VAL A 264 8.58 -5.90 1.61
C VAL A 264 8.08 -7.34 1.74
N ASN A 265 8.65 -8.27 0.95
CA ASN A 265 8.21 -9.67 0.98
C ASN A 265 8.62 -10.37 2.27
N ALA A 266 9.79 -10.06 2.83
CA ALA A 266 10.23 -10.59 4.13
C ALA A 266 9.30 -10.12 5.27
N THR A 267 8.91 -8.85 5.28
CA THR A 267 7.93 -8.33 6.23
C THR A 267 6.57 -8.98 6.02
N PHE A 268 6.08 -9.03 4.78
CA PHE A 268 4.76 -9.60 4.48
C PHE A 268 4.66 -11.07 4.91
N ARG A 269 5.68 -11.88 4.60
CA ARG A 269 5.74 -13.29 5.03
C ARG A 269 5.74 -13.46 6.55
N ARG A 270 6.38 -12.55 7.29
CA ARG A 270 6.47 -12.64 8.76
C ARG A 270 5.19 -12.19 9.45
N LYS A 271 4.60 -11.10 8.98
CA LYS A 271 3.44 -10.47 9.62
C LYS A 271 2.12 -11.12 9.21
N TRP A 272 2.04 -11.62 7.97
CA TRP A 272 0.87 -12.31 7.43
C TRP A 272 1.25 -13.56 6.62
N PRO A 273 1.88 -14.58 7.23
CA PRO A 273 2.39 -15.77 6.55
C PRO A 273 1.34 -16.50 5.71
N ARG A 274 0.12 -16.67 6.25
CA ARG A 274 -1.00 -17.33 5.54
C ARG A 274 -1.47 -16.53 4.33
N LEU A 275 -1.58 -15.21 4.46
CA LEU A 275 -1.97 -14.34 3.35
C LEU A 275 -0.85 -14.25 2.29
N HIS A 276 0.41 -14.19 2.71
CA HIS A 276 1.56 -14.26 1.81
C HIS A 276 1.54 -15.58 1.02
N GLN A 277 1.34 -16.72 1.69
CA GLN A 277 1.23 -18.02 1.01
C GLN A 277 0.07 -18.04 0.02
N ARG A 278 -1.08 -17.47 0.38
CA ARG A 278 -2.23 -17.33 -0.50
C ARG A 278 -1.90 -16.55 -1.78
N TYR A 279 -1.17 -15.45 -1.64
CA TYR A 279 -0.72 -14.61 -2.75
C TYR A 279 0.29 -15.34 -3.65
N ALA A 280 1.31 -15.97 -3.03
CA ALA A 280 2.33 -16.74 -3.76
C ALA A 280 1.70 -17.87 -4.57
N ALA A 281 0.85 -18.69 -3.95
CA ALA A 281 0.16 -19.80 -4.62
C ALA A 281 -0.74 -19.33 -5.78
N ALA A 282 -1.40 -18.17 -5.63
CA ALA A 282 -2.20 -17.59 -6.70
C ALA A 282 -1.33 -17.17 -7.90
N LEU A 283 -0.17 -16.58 -7.64
CA LEU A 283 0.77 -16.18 -8.69
C LEU A 283 1.41 -17.39 -9.38
N ASP A 284 1.81 -18.42 -8.61
CA ASP A 284 2.34 -19.67 -9.14
C ASP A 284 1.33 -20.35 -10.08
N PHE A 285 0.07 -20.44 -9.65
CA PHE A 285 -1.01 -20.97 -10.48
C PHE A 285 -1.15 -20.17 -11.79
N ILE A 286 -1.11 -18.85 -11.74
CA ILE A 286 -1.23 -18.01 -12.93
C ILE A 286 -0.05 -18.21 -13.87
N GLN A 287 1.18 -18.30 -13.36
CA GLN A 287 2.36 -18.55 -14.20
C GLN A 287 2.28 -19.88 -14.94
N GLN A 288 1.71 -20.91 -14.31
CA GLN A 288 1.53 -22.23 -14.93
C GLN A 288 0.45 -22.24 -16.03
N HIS A 289 -0.56 -21.37 -15.92
CA HIS A 289 -1.75 -21.41 -16.80
C HIS A 289 -1.83 -20.25 -17.80
N VAL A 290 -1.06 -19.18 -17.62
CA VAL A 290 -1.13 -17.97 -18.44
C VAL A 290 0.24 -17.65 -19.03
N GLN A 291 0.38 -17.88 -20.33
CA GLN A 291 1.62 -17.62 -21.04
C GLN A 291 2.04 -16.15 -20.93
N GLY A 292 3.30 -15.93 -20.53
CA GLY A 292 3.88 -14.59 -20.37
C GLY A 292 3.39 -13.83 -19.14
N ALA A 293 2.65 -14.47 -18.22
CA ALA A 293 2.38 -13.90 -16.91
C ALA A 293 3.64 -13.93 -16.04
N LYS A 294 3.88 -12.83 -15.32
CA LYS A 294 5.04 -12.67 -14.46
C LYS A 294 4.67 -11.99 -13.13
N PRO A 295 5.06 -12.55 -11.99
CA PRO A 295 5.05 -11.86 -10.70
C PRO A 295 5.94 -10.62 -10.77
N LEU A 296 5.43 -9.48 -10.32
CA LEU A 296 6.20 -8.23 -10.39
C LEU A 296 6.99 -8.02 -9.11
N PHE A 297 6.32 -8.00 -7.95
CA PHE A 297 6.94 -7.55 -6.70
C PHE A 297 6.89 -8.65 -5.61
N GLY A 298 7.37 -9.84 -5.97
CA GLY A 298 7.26 -11.04 -5.13
C GLY A 298 5.82 -11.51 -5.06
N ALA A 299 5.23 -11.54 -3.88
CA ALA A 299 3.84 -11.93 -3.66
C ALA A 299 2.82 -10.93 -4.22
N PHE A 300 3.22 -9.70 -4.55
CA PHE A 300 2.32 -8.69 -5.13
C PHE A 300 2.29 -8.75 -6.66
N ALA A 301 1.08 -8.82 -7.22
CA ALA A 301 0.85 -8.89 -8.66
C ALA A 301 1.11 -7.56 -9.39
N SER A 302 1.15 -6.45 -8.66
CA SER A 302 1.19 -5.10 -9.24
C SER A 302 1.99 -4.13 -8.39
N PHE A 303 2.58 -3.14 -9.06
CA PHE A 303 3.20 -2.00 -8.42
C PHE A 303 2.96 -0.71 -9.23
N ALA A 304 3.03 0.43 -8.54
CA ALA A 304 3.06 1.74 -9.17
C ALA A 304 3.99 2.67 -8.43
N ILE A 305 4.64 3.56 -9.19
CA ILE A 305 5.47 4.64 -8.69
C ILE A 305 4.72 5.94 -8.98
N ASN A 306 4.31 6.62 -7.92
CA ASN A 306 3.67 7.92 -7.97
C ASN A 306 4.72 8.99 -7.73
N MET A 307 4.79 9.96 -8.63
CA MET A 307 5.87 10.93 -8.68
C MET A 307 5.47 12.25 -8.03
N ASP A 308 6.45 12.94 -7.43
CA ASP A 308 6.49 14.39 -7.25
C ASP A 308 5.25 15.07 -6.66
N GLY A 309 5.24 15.20 -5.34
CA GLY A 309 4.19 15.95 -4.64
C GLY A 309 2.90 15.13 -4.49
N VAL A 310 3.04 13.82 -4.32
CA VAL A 310 1.91 12.89 -4.20
C VAL A 310 1.04 13.31 -3.01
N ILE A 311 -0.18 13.74 -3.27
CA ILE A 311 -1.24 14.05 -2.30
C ILE A 311 -2.48 13.35 -2.81
N CYS A 312 -3.15 12.59 -1.94
CA CYS A 312 -4.34 11.86 -2.36
C CYS A 312 -5.61 12.45 -1.78
N ASP A 313 -6.65 12.50 -2.61
CA ASP A 313 -8.02 12.62 -2.12
C ASP A 313 -8.46 11.32 -1.44
N ILE A 314 -9.51 11.40 -0.61
CA ILE A 314 -10.12 10.24 0.00
C ILE A 314 -10.59 9.25 -1.06
N HIS A 315 -10.10 8.02 -0.97
CA HIS A 315 -10.49 6.95 -1.85
C HIS A 315 -10.42 5.59 -1.17
N ARG A 316 -10.88 4.59 -1.90
CA ARG A 316 -10.79 3.17 -1.54
C ARG A 316 -10.34 2.41 -2.77
N ASP A 317 -9.42 1.49 -2.60
CA ASP A 317 -8.96 0.62 -3.68
C ASP A 317 -9.92 -0.55 -3.89
N SER A 318 -11.15 -0.22 -4.28
CA SER A 318 -12.24 -1.20 -4.38
C SER A 318 -11.91 -2.44 -5.22
N GLN A 319 -11.01 -2.31 -6.19
CA GLN A 319 -10.60 -3.40 -7.10
C GLN A 319 -9.50 -4.31 -6.53
N ASN A 320 -8.88 -3.94 -5.40
CA ASN A 320 -7.90 -4.78 -4.73
C ASN A 320 -8.60 -5.95 -4.03
N PHE A 321 -7.85 -7.00 -3.75
CA PHE A 321 -8.37 -8.14 -3.02
C PHE A 321 -8.88 -7.70 -1.65
N VAL A 322 -10.18 -7.89 -1.42
CA VAL A 322 -10.88 -7.29 -0.27
C VAL A 322 -10.25 -7.64 1.08
N THR A 323 -9.86 -8.90 1.31
CA THR A 323 -9.13 -9.32 2.53
C THR A 323 -7.62 -9.36 2.33
N GLY A 324 -7.15 -8.70 1.27
CA GLY A 324 -5.76 -8.57 0.94
C GLY A 324 -5.07 -7.44 1.71
N ILE A 325 -3.75 -7.46 1.65
CA ILE A 325 -2.90 -6.34 2.09
C ILE A 325 -2.37 -5.62 0.86
N CYS A 326 -2.26 -4.30 0.98
CA CYS A 326 -1.53 -3.43 0.06
C CYS A 326 -0.43 -2.72 0.83
N VAL A 327 0.59 -2.27 0.10
CA VAL A 327 1.74 -1.56 0.67
C VAL A 327 1.79 -0.16 0.10
N VAL A 328 2.04 0.82 0.97
CA VAL A 328 2.43 2.18 0.58
C VAL A 328 3.79 2.45 1.22
N MET A 329 4.75 2.90 0.42
CA MET A 329 6.07 3.31 0.89
C MET A 329 6.38 4.69 0.31
N PRO A 330 6.19 5.78 1.07
CA PRO A 330 6.56 7.09 0.60
C PRO A 330 8.09 7.20 0.52
N PHE A 331 8.57 8.04 -0.39
CA PHE A 331 9.99 8.29 -0.60
C PHE A 331 10.23 9.73 -1.02
N GLY A 332 11.48 10.17 -0.96
CA GLY A 332 11.89 11.53 -1.31
C GLY A 332 12.55 12.26 -0.15
N ASP A 333 12.53 13.59 -0.24
CA ASP A 333 13.10 14.48 0.76
C ASP A 333 11.98 15.23 1.46
N PHE A 334 11.60 14.73 2.63
CA PHE A 334 10.63 15.38 3.51
C PHE A 334 10.78 14.88 4.95
N GLN A 335 10.38 15.72 5.89
CA GLN A 335 10.31 15.34 7.30
C GLN A 335 8.96 14.65 7.58
N PRO A 336 8.94 13.47 8.24
CA PRO A 336 7.70 12.74 8.48
C PRO A 336 6.68 13.54 9.29
N SER A 337 7.17 14.31 10.27
CA SER A 337 6.35 15.19 11.12
C SER A 337 5.83 16.44 10.43
N ALA A 338 6.26 16.72 9.20
CA ALA A 338 5.76 17.83 8.39
C ALA A 338 4.43 17.50 7.69
N GLY A 339 3.52 16.79 8.37
CA GLY A 339 2.24 16.40 7.81
C GLY A 339 2.32 15.30 6.76
N ALA A 340 3.35 14.45 6.78
CA ALA A 340 3.48 13.32 5.86
C ALA A 340 2.67 12.11 6.34
N CYS A 341 1.35 12.29 6.49
CA CYS A 341 0.48 11.26 7.04
C CYS A 341 -0.25 10.45 5.98
N LEU A 342 -0.43 9.14 6.23
CA LEU A 342 -1.49 8.32 5.67
C LEU A 342 -2.64 8.25 6.69
N VAL A 343 -3.84 8.66 6.29
CA VAL A 343 -5.03 8.64 7.14
C VAL A 343 -5.92 7.46 6.74
N ILE A 344 -6.41 6.72 7.74
CA ILE A 344 -7.38 5.63 7.56
C ILE A 344 -8.63 6.00 8.36
N GLU A 345 -9.70 6.39 7.66
CA GLU A 345 -10.85 7.05 8.29
C GLU A 345 -11.60 6.14 9.25
N GLU A 346 -11.88 4.91 8.85
CA GLU A 346 -12.68 3.99 9.67
C GLU A 346 -11.96 3.53 10.94
N LEU A 347 -10.63 3.59 10.95
CA LEU A 347 -9.82 3.36 12.16
C LEU A 347 -9.71 4.61 13.02
N GLY A 348 -9.99 5.79 12.45
CA GLY A 348 -9.75 7.08 13.09
C GLY A 348 -8.29 7.32 13.43
N LEU A 349 -7.38 6.80 12.61
CA LEU A 349 -5.94 6.91 12.80
C LEU A 349 -5.29 7.66 11.63
N SER A 350 -4.27 8.44 11.94
CA SER A 350 -3.40 9.14 11.00
C SER A 350 -1.96 8.75 11.30
N PHE A 351 -1.27 8.11 10.37
CA PHE A 351 0.08 7.60 10.58
C PHE A 351 1.08 8.50 9.86
N GLU A 352 2.03 9.10 10.59
CA GLU A 352 3.23 9.60 9.94
C GLU A 352 4.00 8.42 9.35
N VAL A 353 4.49 8.56 8.12
CA VAL A 353 5.27 7.51 7.44
C VAL A 353 6.49 8.16 6.81
N ALA A 354 7.67 7.73 7.25
CA ALA A 354 8.94 8.30 6.81
C ALA A 354 9.34 7.83 5.40
N PRO A 355 10.20 8.60 4.70
CA PRO A 355 10.78 8.15 3.43
C PRO A 355 11.45 6.78 3.60
N GLY A 356 11.13 5.83 2.72
CA GLY A 356 11.66 4.46 2.75
C GLY A 356 11.02 3.52 3.77
N VAL A 357 10.01 3.96 4.53
CA VAL A 357 9.28 3.11 5.49
C VAL A 357 7.98 2.59 4.87
N ALA A 358 7.78 1.28 4.89
CA ALA A 358 6.53 0.67 4.41
C ALA A 358 5.41 0.77 5.46
N ILE A 359 4.18 1.01 4.99
CA ILE A 359 2.95 0.79 5.72
C ILE A 359 2.03 -0.16 4.93
N TYR A 360 1.44 -1.12 5.64
CA TYR A 360 0.67 -2.23 5.11
C TYR A 360 -0.75 -2.16 5.66
N PHE A 361 -1.76 -2.27 4.80
CA PHE A 361 -3.17 -2.28 5.23
C PHE A 361 -4.12 -2.82 4.14
N PRO A 362 -5.33 -3.29 4.51
CA PRO A 362 -6.39 -3.65 3.58
C PRO A 362 -7.02 -2.45 2.87
N SER A 363 -6.38 -1.96 1.82
CA SER A 363 -6.80 -0.74 1.11
C SER A 363 -8.15 -0.84 0.38
N ALA A 364 -8.63 -2.07 0.13
CA ALA A 364 -9.97 -2.35 -0.39
C ALA A 364 -11.06 -2.24 0.69
N LEU A 365 -10.71 -2.36 1.97
CA LEU A 365 -11.65 -2.20 3.07
C LEU A 365 -11.76 -0.73 3.44
N TYR A 366 -10.65 -0.09 3.72
CA TYR A 366 -10.68 1.24 4.33
C TYR A 366 -10.63 2.39 3.33
N ASN A 367 -11.36 3.45 3.63
CA ASN A 367 -11.14 4.75 3.02
C ASN A 367 -9.85 5.34 3.57
N HIS A 368 -9.00 5.80 2.67
CA HIS A 368 -7.70 6.33 3.01
C HIS A 368 -7.28 7.45 2.06
N TYR A 369 -6.37 8.27 2.55
CA TYR A 369 -5.75 9.35 1.81
C TYR A 369 -4.43 9.75 2.47
N ASN A 370 -3.63 10.54 1.77
CA ASN A 370 -2.36 11.03 2.27
C ASN A 370 -2.34 12.55 2.22
N THR A 371 -1.97 13.15 3.35
CA THR A 371 -2.08 14.59 3.59
C THR A 371 -1.00 15.39 2.89
N GLN A 372 -1.29 16.64 2.57
CA GLN A 372 -0.30 17.59 2.06
C GLN A 372 0.81 17.82 3.08
N LEU A 373 2.05 17.93 2.59
CA LEU A 373 3.19 18.35 3.41
C LEU A 373 2.98 19.79 3.88
N SER A 374 3.14 20.03 5.18
CA SER A 374 3.01 21.35 5.78
C SER A 374 4.29 22.20 5.70
N GLN A 375 5.40 21.59 5.27
CA GLN A 375 6.71 22.24 5.08
C GLN A 375 7.25 21.90 3.68
N MET A 376 8.34 22.56 3.29
CA MET A 376 9.02 22.23 2.03
C MET A 376 9.49 20.78 2.02
N GLY A 377 9.38 20.14 0.86
CA GLY A 377 9.79 18.77 0.62
C GLY A 377 9.12 18.20 -0.62
N VAL A 378 9.60 17.07 -1.10
CA VAL A 378 9.05 16.36 -2.24
C VAL A 378 8.79 14.91 -1.84
N ARG A 379 7.53 14.51 -1.92
CA ARG A 379 7.08 13.14 -1.62
C ARG A 379 6.64 12.42 -2.89
N GLY A 380 7.32 11.32 -3.20
CA GLY A 380 6.83 10.25 -4.07
C GLY A 380 6.23 9.10 -3.25
N SER A 381 5.65 8.10 -3.91
CA SER A 381 5.30 6.84 -3.25
C SER A 381 5.41 5.63 -4.17
N LEU A 382 5.92 4.53 -3.64
CA LEU A 382 5.74 3.20 -4.21
C LEU A 382 4.47 2.59 -3.59
N VAL A 383 3.61 2.02 -4.42
CA VAL A 383 2.42 1.29 -3.96
C VAL A 383 2.36 -0.10 -4.58
N LEU A 384 1.99 -1.10 -3.79
CA LEU A 384 1.98 -2.52 -4.16
C LEU A 384 0.62 -3.14 -3.82
N TRP A 385 0.06 -3.93 -4.73
CA TRP A 385 -1.24 -4.55 -4.50
C TRP A 385 -1.46 -5.80 -5.36
N THR A 386 -2.52 -6.54 -5.03
CA THR A 386 -3.06 -7.63 -5.83
C THR A 386 -4.55 -7.40 -6.04
N GLY A 387 -5.02 -7.50 -7.29
CA GLY A 387 -6.41 -7.28 -7.65
C GLY A 387 -7.33 -8.42 -7.17
N GLY A 388 -8.52 -8.10 -6.68
CA GLY A 388 -9.47 -9.11 -6.21
C GLY A 388 -9.96 -10.04 -7.32
N THR A 389 -10.06 -9.53 -8.55
CA THR A 389 -10.43 -10.32 -9.73
C THR A 389 -9.34 -11.30 -10.16
N LEU A 390 -8.07 -11.05 -9.81
CA LEU A 390 -6.98 -12.00 -10.06
C LEU A 390 -7.14 -13.22 -9.14
N ILE A 391 -7.39 -12.97 -7.85
CA ILE A 391 -7.68 -14.02 -6.85
C ILE A 391 -8.97 -14.78 -7.22
N GLN A 392 -10.01 -14.06 -7.66
CA GLN A 392 -11.24 -14.66 -8.19
C GLN A 392 -10.96 -15.64 -9.33
N TRP A 393 -10.16 -15.24 -10.32
CA TRP A 393 -9.89 -16.07 -11.48
C TRP A 393 -9.19 -17.38 -11.08
N VAL A 394 -8.27 -17.32 -10.11
CA VAL A 394 -7.63 -18.51 -9.53
C VAL A 394 -8.66 -19.41 -8.84
N ASP A 395 -9.54 -18.84 -8.01
CA ASP A 395 -10.57 -19.63 -7.29
C ASP A 395 -11.64 -20.22 -8.19
N CYS A 396 -11.84 -19.63 -9.37
CA CYS A 396 -12.69 -20.17 -10.41
C CYS A 396 -11.99 -21.25 -11.27
N GLY A 397 -10.80 -21.69 -10.88
CA GLY A 397 -10.02 -22.72 -11.57
C GLY A 397 -9.47 -22.25 -12.91
N GLY A 398 -9.05 -20.99 -13.00
CA GLY A 398 -8.50 -20.42 -14.23
C GLY A 398 -9.55 -19.96 -15.24
N ARG A 399 -10.77 -19.65 -14.79
CA ARG A 399 -11.89 -19.23 -15.66
C ARG A 399 -12.42 -17.87 -15.26
N ALA A 400 -12.81 -17.04 -16.23
CA ALA A 400 -13.53 -15.82 -15.91
C ALA A 400 -14.93 -16.17 -15.38
N LYS A 401 -15.48 -15.38 -14.44
CA LYS A 401 -16.83 -15.63 -13.88
C LYS A 401 -17.92 -15.70 -14.97
N CYS A 402 -17.78 -14.92 -16.04
CA CYS A 402 -18.71 -14.94 -17.17
C CYS A 402 -18.66 -16.21 -18.04
N GLU A 403 -17.61 -17.04 -17.89
CA GLU A 403 -17.39 -18.28 -18.64
C GLU A 403 -17.78 -19.52 -17.83
N MET A 404 -18.12 -19.35 -16.55
CA MET A 404 -18.55 -20.45 -15.69
C MET A 404 -19.96 -20.91 -16.07
N PRO A 405 -20.26 -22.22 -16.00
CA PRO A 405 -21.62 -22.73 -16.02
C PRO A 405 -22.51 -22.01 -15.00
N ALA A 406 -23.81 -21.88 -15.30
CA ALA A 406 -24.73 -21.14 -14.44
C ALA A 406 -24.77 -21.68 -13.00
N GLU A 407 -24.71 -23.00 -12.84
CA GLU A 407 -24.67 -23.66 -11.53
C GLU A 407 -23.37 -23.36 -10.76
N ASP A 408 -22.20 -23.46 -11.41
CA ASP A 408 -20.91 -23.09 -10.82
C ASP A 408 -20.90 -21.62 -10.38
N ARG A 409 -21.44 -20.73 -11.21
CA ARG A 409 -21.53 -19.30 -10.91
C ARG A 409 -22.44 -19.05 -9.72
N ALA A 410 -23.58 -19.72 -9.65
CA ALA A 410 -24.50 -19.62 -8.52
C ALA A 410 -23.85 -20.14 -7.22
N ARG A 411 -23.16 -21.28 -7.27
CA ARG A 411 -22.38 -21.80 -6.12
C ARG A 411 -21.31 -20.82 -5.66
N TYR A 412 -20.58 -20.22 -6.61
CA TYR A 412 -19.60 -19.18 -6.29
C TYR A 412 -20.26 -17.94 -5.67
N GLU A 413 -21.43 -17.51 -6.13
CA GLU A 413 -22.14 -16.37 -5.54
C GLU A 413 -22.67 -16.68 -4.13
N LEU A 414 -23.09 -17.92 -3.86
CA LEU A 414 -23.58 -18.34 -2.56
C LEU A 414 -22.46 -18.43 -1.50
N SER A 415 -21.26 -18.88 -1.87
CA SER A 415 -20.11 -18.97 -0.92
C SER A 415 -19.38 -17.64 -0.68
N ALA A 416 -19.97 -16.53 -1.11
CA ALA A 416 -19.43 -15.18 -0.97
C ALA A 416 -19.09 -14.78 0.47
N ARG A 417 -19.97 -15.10 1.43
CA ARG A 417 -19.72 -14.81 2.85
C ARG A 417 -18.61 -15.69 3.43
N ASP A 418 -18.62 -16.97 3.11
CA ASP A 418 -17.63 -17.94 3.63
C ASP A 418 -16.23 -17.59 3.15
N ARG A 419 -16.05 -17.31 1.84
CA ARG A 419 -14.76 -16.86 1.29
C ARG A 419 -14.26 -15.57 1.92
N LEU A 420 -15.17 -14.66 2.28
CA LEU A 420 -14.79 -13.44 2.97
C LEU A 420 -14.30 -13.74 4.40
N GLY A 421 -14.98 -14.63 5.12
CA GLY A 421 -14.56 -15.10 6.44
C GLY A 421 -13.20 -15.81 6.38
N GLU A 422 -13.03 -16.73 5.43
CA GLU A 422 -11.75 -17.40 5.16
C GLU A 422 -10.63 -16.41 4.84
N GLY A 423 -10.91 -15.42 3.99
CA GLY A 423 -9.96 -14.36 3.65
C GLY A 423 -9.54 -13.53 4.86
N LEU A 424 -10.49 -13.18 5.75
CA LEU A 424 -10.19 -12.46 6.99
C LEU A 424 -9.37 -13.30 7.97
N ASN A 425 -9.55 -14.63 7.96
CA ASN A 425 -8.73 -15.54 8.77
C ASN A 425 -7.26 -15.59 8.32
N LEU A 426 -6.93 -15.09 7.13
CA LEU A 426 -5.55 -14.94 6.68
C LEU A 426 -4.83 -13.74 7.32
N LEU A 427 -5.57 -12.85 7.99
CA LEU A 427 -5.02 -11.68 8.69
C LEU A 427 -4.58 -11.96 10.13
N TYR A 428 -4.82 -13.17 10.64
CA TYR A 428 -4.27 -13.57 11.94
C TYR A 428 -2.75 -13.72 11.86
N PRO A 429 -1.98 -13.16 12.81
CA PRO A 429 -0.57 -13.49 12.95
C PRO A 429 -0.41 -14.96 13.39
N ASP A 430 0.66 -15.63 12.97
CA ASP A 430 0.91 -17.04 13.33
C ASP A 430 1.16 -17.24 14.85
N SER A 431 1.47 -16.19 15.60
CA SER A 431 1.75 -16.25 17.04
C SER A 431 0.52 -16.26 17.95
N LEU A 432 -0.69 -16.33 17.39
CA LEU A 432 -1.90 -16.63 18.16
C LEU A 432 -2.27 -18.11 17.98
N THR A 433 -1.48 -18.98 18.61
CA THR A 433 -2.04 -20.20 19.19
C THR A 433 -3.13 -19.77 20.16
N VAL A 434 -4.37 -19.82 19.70
CA VAL A 434 -5.53 -19.81 20.58
C VAL A 434 -5.49 -21.15 21.30
N GLU A 435 -4.85 -21.18 22.47
CA GLU A 435 -5.13 -22.23 23.45
C GLU A 435 -6.58 -22.01 23.90
N TYR A 436 -7.46 -22.92 23.50
CA TYR A 436 -8.85 -23.02 23.96
C TYR A 436 -8.92 -23.75 25.30
#